data_AF-A0A3C0GKQ7-F1
#
_entry.id   AF-A0A3C0GKQ7-F1
#
_cell.length_a   1.000
_cell.length_b   1.000
_cell.length_c   1.000
_cell.angle_alpha   90.00
_cell.angle_beta   90.00
_cell.angle_gamma   90.00
#
_symmetry.space_group_name_H-M   'P 1'
#
loop_
_entity.id
_entity.type
_entity.pdbx_description
1 polymer ?
#
loop_
_entity_poly.entity_id
_entity_poly.type
_entity_poly.pdbx_seq_one_letter_code
_entity_poly.pdbx_strand_id
1 'polypeptide(L)'
;MSRRKKSSASEKIIALNENKYKLYLKNFELTKKQHEFLKIAFDKNTKIIFVSGPAGSSKTFVSIYAALQLFNMNMNQDVFYVRTIAESGEKNLGSLPGDVDEKFHPFMMPLQDKLEELLEKDQIKMLIEENIIQCAPINYLRGASWA
;
A
#
# COMPACT_ATOMS: atom_id res chain seq x y z
N MET A 1 23.35 -53.44 -12.34
CA MET A 1 23.59 -51.98 -12.50
C MET A 1 22.25 -51.26 -12.43
N SER A 2 22.05 -50.46 -11.38
CA SER A 2 20.77 -49.89 -10.95
C SER A 2 20.35 -48.65 -11.76
N ARG A 3 19.11 -48.65 -12.26
CA ARG A 3 18.43 -47.51 -12.88
C ARG A 3 18.20 -46.40 -11.83
N ARG A 4 18.95 -45.29 -11.92
CA ARG A 4 18.60 -44.05 -11.22
C ARG A 4 17.52 -43.30 -11.99
N LYS A 5 16.26 -43.43 -11.55
CA LYS A 5 15.20 -42.43 -11.80
C LYS A 5 15.65 -41.11 -11.17
N LYS A 6 15.93 -40.08 -11.99
CA LYS A 6 15.94 -38.70 -11.48
C LYS A 6 14.51 -38.21 -11.52
N SER A 7 13.96 -38.04 -10.32
CA SER A 7 12.64 -37.52 -10.00
C SER A 7 12.39 -36.18 -10.65
N SER A 8 11.20 -36.04 -11.23
CA SER A 8 10.60 -34.78 -11.66
C SER A 8 10.47 -33.83 -10.47
N ALA A 9 11.32 -32.81 -10.41
CA ALA A 9 10.99 -31.59 -9.69
C ALA A 9 9.97 -30.83 -10.54
N SER A 10 8.74 -31.30 -10.53
CA SER A 10 7.60 -30.45 -10.84
C SER A 10 7.63 -29.33 -9.82
N GLU A 11 8.09 -28.15 -10.24
CA GLU A 11 7.87 -26.89 -9.55
C GLU A 11 6.39 -26.83 -9.20
N LYS A 12 6.09 -27.14 -7.93
CA LYS A 12 4.80 -26.81 -7.34
C LYS A 12 4.80 -25.29 -7.31
N ILE A 13 4.26 -24.68 -8.36
CA ILE A 13 3.64 -23.37 -8.26
C ILE A 13 2.55 -23.56 -7.21
N ILE A 14 2.89 -23.25 -5.96
CA ILE A 14 1.93 -23.14 -4.88
C ILE A 14 1.01 -22.02 -5.38
N ALA A 15 -0.20 -22.38 -5.82
CA ALA A 15 -1.24 -21.40 -6.01
C ALA A 15 -1.34 -20.65 -4.68
N LEU A 16 -0.88 -19.40 -4.67
CA LEU A 16 -1.13 -18.49 -3.55
C LEU A 16 -2.62 -18.64 -3.25
N ASN A 17 -2.96 -18.97 -2.01
CA ASN A 17 -4.36 -19.09 -1.59
C ASN A 17 -4.99 -17.71 -1.84
N GLU A 18 -5.63 -17.51 -3.00
CA GLU A 18 -6.22 -16.21 -3.41
C GLU A 18 -7.19 -15.68 -2.36
N ASN A 19 -7.75 -16.56 -1.54
CA ASN A 19 -8.61 -16.19 -0.42
C ASN A 19 -7.87 -15.61 0.80
N LYS A 20 -6.57 -15.88 1.03
CA LYS A 20 -5.83 -15.37 2.21
C LYS A 20 -5.72 -13.85 2.18
N TYR A 21 -5.45 -13.29 1.01
CA TYR A 21 -5.15 -11.86 0.85
C TYR A 21 -6.31 -11.04 0.29
N LYS A 22 -7.45 -11.66 0.00
CA LYS A 22 -8.64 -10.96 -0.49
C LYS A 22 -9.13 -9.93 0.53
N LEU A 23 -9.13 -8.66 0.12
CA LEU A 23 -9.57 -7.53 0.93
C LEU A 23 -11.07 -7.30 0.79
N TYR A 24 -11.75 -7.07 1.92
CA TYR A 24 -13.16 -6.70 1.96
C TYR A 24 -13.26 -5.23 2.32
N LEU A 25 -13.26 -4.38 1.30
CA LEU A 25 -13.36 -2.93 1.51
C LEU A 25 -14.78 -2.57 1.94
N LYS A 26 -14.88 -1.66 2.90
CA LYS A 26 -16.17 -1.07 3.29
C LYS A 26 -16.78 -0.32 2.11
N ASN A 27 -18.11 -0.31 2.05
CA ASN A 27 -18.84 0.39 0.99
C ASN A 27 -18.92 1.89 1.30
N PHE A 28 -18.67 2.70 0.28
CA PHE A 28 -18.76 4.16 0.36
C PHE A 28 -19.53 4.72 -0.83
N GLU A 29 -20.31 5.76 -0.56
CA GLU A 29 -20.90 6.57 -1.64
C GLU A 29 -19.82 7.50 -2.21
N LEU A 30 -19.45 7.25 -3.46
CA LEU A 30 -18.45 8.04 -4.16
C LEU A 30 -19.13 9.10 -5.04
N THR A 31 -18.53 10.28 -5.07
CA THR A 31 -18.95 11.36 -5.96
C THR A 31 -18.65 11.00 -7.42
N LYS A 32 -19.30 11.69 -8.37
CA LYS A 32 -19.05 11.53 -9.82
C LYS A 32 -17.56 11.68 -10.18
N LYS A 33 -16.88 12.67 -9.61
CA LYS A 33 -15.44 12.92 -9.84
C LYS A 33 -14.54 11.81 -9.29
N GLN A 34 -14.90 11.21 -8.16
CA GLN A 34 -14.17 10.07 -7.60
C GLN A 34 -14.35 8.83 -8.47
N HIS A 35 -15.56 8.58 -8.99
CA HIS A 35 -15.77 7.51 -9.98
C HIS A 35 -14.94 7.71 -11.25
N GLU A 36 -14.83 8.95 -11.75
CA GLU A 36 -13.98 9.27 -12.89
C GLU A 36 -12.50 9.01 -12.59
N PHE A 37 -12.02 9.40 -11.42
CA PHE A 37 -10.66 9.07 -10.96
C PHE A 37 -10.43 7.55 -10.95
N LEU A 38 -11.37 6.75 -10.43
CA LEU A 38 -11.23 5.29 -10.40
C LEU A 38 -11.19 4.68 -11.80
N LYS A 39 -11.97 5.20 -12.75
CA LYS A 39 -11.90 4.76 -14.15
C LYS A 39 -10.51 4.97 -14.75
N ILE A 40 -9.90 6.13 -14.49
CA ILE A 40 -8.53 6.43 -14.94
C ILE A 40 -7.54 5.49 -14.24
N ALA A 41 -7.69 5.29 -12.92
CA ALA A 41 -6.80 4.44 -12.14
C ALA A 41 -6.82 2.97 -12.54
N PHE A 42 -7.97 2.45 -12.98
CA PHE A 42 -8.12 1.05 -13.40
C PHE A 42 -7.85 0.82 -14.89
N ASP A 43 -7.54 1.86 -15.66
CA ASP A 43 -7.08 1.69 -17.04
C ASP A 43 -5.67 1.09 -17.05
N LYS A 44 -5.50 -0.04 -17.75
CA LYS A 44 -4.21 -0.78 -17.85
C LYS A 44 -3.07 0.05 -18.47
N ASN A 45 -3.42 1.08 -19.24
CA ASN A 45 -2.48 2.00 -19.87
C ASN A 45 -2.05 3.13 -18.92
N THR A 46 -2.78 3.39 -17.85
CA THR A 46 -2.42 4.39 -16.84
C THR A 46 -1.22 3.90 -16.03
N LYS A 47 -0.13 4.67 -16.06
CA LYS A 47 1.08 4.40 -15.27
C LYS A 47 1.25 5.33 -14.09
N ILE A 48 0.82 6.58 -14.25
CA ILE A 48 0.98 7.64 -13.26
C ILE A 48 -0.28 8.50 -13.28
N ILE A 49 -0.75 8.90 -12.11
CA ILE A 49 -1.88 9.82 -11.95
C ILE A 49 -1.47 10.95 -11.02
N PHE A 50 -1.69 12.18 -11.48
CA PHE A 50 -1.57 13.38 -10.66
C PHE A 50 -2.94 13.81 -10.18
N VAL A 51 -3.15 13.89 -8.88
CA VAL A 51 -4.43 14.26 -8.27
C VAL A 51 -4.30 15.64 -7.63
N SER A 52 -5.00 16.61 -8.18
CA SER A 52 -5.06 17.98 -7.64
C SER A 52 -6.49 18.37 -7.27
N GLY A 53 -6.64 19.13 -6.19
CA GLY A 53 -7.94 19.60 -5.72
C GLY A 53 -7.87 20.21 -4.33
N PRO A 54 -8.94 20.91 -3.88
CA PRO A 54 -8.98 21.59 -2.58
C PRO A 54 -8.75 20.65 -1.39
N ALA A 55 -8.36 21.20 -0.24
CA ALA A 55 -8.36 20.46 1.02
C ALA A 55 -9.78 19.89 1.29
N GLY A 56 -9.86 18.69 1.87
CA GLY A 56 -11.14 18.02 2.14
C GLY A 56 -11.77 17.28 0.95
N SER A 57 -11.19 17.34 -0.26
CA SER A 57 -11.73 16.60 -1.42
C SER A 57 -11.39 15.10 -1.45
N SER A 58 -10.99 14.51 -0.32
CA SER A 58 -10.69 13.08 -0.16
C SER A 58 -9.70 12.47 -1.17
N LYS A 59 -8.72 13.26 -1.64
CA LYS A 59 -7.69 12.80 -2.61
C LYS A 59 -6.91 11.60 -2.10
N THR A 60 -6.43 11.70 -0.86
CA THR A 60 -5.67 10.62 -0.19
C THR A 60 -6.53 9.37 -0.05
N PHE A 61 -7.77 9.53 0.41
CA PHE A 61 -8.72 8.44 0.59
C PHE A 61 -8.97 7.69 -0.73
N VAL A 62 -9.34 8.39 -1.81
CA VAL A 62 -9.68 7.73 -3.08
C VAL A 62 -8.44 7.08 -3.72
N SER A 63 -7.25 7.63 -3.50
CA SER A 63 -5.99 7.04 -4.00
C SER A 63 -5.67 5.73 -3.28
N ILE A 64 -5.81 5.69 -1.95
CA ILE A 64 -5.62 4.46 -1.17
C ILE A 64 -6.70 3.43 -1.52
N TYR A 65 -7.96 3.86 -1.64
CA TYR A 65 -9.05 2.99 -2.08
C TYR A 65 -8.74 2.34 -3.44
N ALA A 66 -8.28 3.11 -4.42
CA ALA A 66 -7.88 2.59 -5.73
C ALA A 66 -6.71 1.60 -5.62
N ALA A 67 -5.70 1.89 -4.82
CA ALA A 67 -4.55 1.00 -4.61
C ALA A 67 -4.97 -0.35 -4.01
N LEU A 68 -5.83 -0.36 -3.00
CA LEU A 68 -6.35 -1.59 -2.39
C LEU A 68 -7.24 -2.40 -3.37
N GLN A 69 -8.01 -1.72 -4.22
CA GLN A 69 -8.79 -2.40 -5.25
C GLN A 69 -7.89 -3.01 -6.33
N LEU A 70 -6.84 -2.30 -6.75
CA LEU A 70 -5.84 -2.83 -7.70
C LEU A 70 -5.10 -4.03 -7.10
N PHE A 71 -4.75 -3.98 -5.81
CA PHE A 71 -4.20 -5.12 -5.08
C PHE A 71 -5.15 -6.33 -5.13
N ASN A 72 -6.44 -6.13 -4.88
CA ASN A 72 -7.45 -7.19 -4.99
C ASN A 72 -7.57 -7.78 -6.40
N MET A 73 -7.35 -6.98 -7.45
CA MET A 73 -7.36 -7.45 -8.84
C MET A 73 -6.09 -8.23 -9.21
N ASN A 74 -4.96 -7.96 -8.54
CA ASN A 74 -3.68 -8.60 -8.78
C ASN A 74 -2.85 -8.69 -7.50
N MET A 75 -3.06 -9.76 -6.73
CA MET A 75 -2.51 -9.96 -5.38
C MET A 75 -0.99 -10.23 -5.33
N ASN A 76 -0.27 -9.95 -6.41
CA ASN A 76 1.18 -10.13 -6.54
C ASN A 76 1.95 -8.81 -6.45
N GLN A 77 1.31 -7.73 -5.99
CA GLN A 77 1.89 -6.39 -5.93
C GLN A 77 1.84 -5.86 -4.50
N ASP A 78 2.91 -5.20 -4.07
CA ASP A 78 2.91 -4.47 -2.80
C ASP A 78 2.40 -3.05 -3.01
N VAL A 79 1.88 -2.44 -1.94
CA VAL A 79 1.48 -1.03 -1.91
C VAL A 79 2.47 -0.25 -1.07
N PHE A 80 3.13 0.72 -1.71
CA PHE A 80 4.10 1.57 -1.04
C PHE A 80 3.54 2.99 -0.88
N TYR A 81 3.33 3.42 0.35
CA TYR A 81 2.88 4.77 0.69
C TYR A 81 4.08 5.68 0.98
N VAL A 82 4.19 6.75 0.20
CA VAL A 82 5.22 7.77 0.41
C VAL A 82 4.58 9.03 0.93
N ARG A 83 5.19 9.61 1.97
CA ARG A 83 4.79 10.92 2.48
C ARG A 83 5.98 11.87 2.51
N THR A 84 5.75 13.11 2.09
CA THR A 84 6.72 14.19 2.32
C THR A 84 6.68 14.60 3.78
N ILE A 85 7.84 14.80 4.39
CA ILE A 85 7.92 15.43 5.71
C ILE A 85 7.44 16.87 5.52
N ALA A 86 6.27 17.20 6.07
CA ALA A 86 5.84 18.59 6.15
C ALA A 86 6.64 19.23 7.28
N GLU A 87 7.47 20.23 6.97
CA GLU A 87 8.16 21.10 7.95
C GLU A 87 7.15 22.04 8.64
N SER A 88 6.02 21.51 9.12
CA SER A 88 5.05 22.28 9.90
C SER A 88 5.39 22.17 11.37
N GLY A 89 6.50 22.81 11.71
CA GLY A 89 7.01 22.98 13.05
C GLY A 89 8.47 23.42 12.94
N GLU A 90 8.75 24.69 13.23
CA GLU A 90 10.10 25.20 13.38
C GLU A 90 10.91 24.32 14.33
N LYS A 91 11.68 23.42 13.75
CA LYS A 91 12.98 22.93 14.19
C LYS A 91 13.41 21.94 13.14
N ASN A 92 14.67 22.04 12.77
CA ASN A 92 15.47 20.94 12.24
C ASN A 92 14.95 19.61 12.80
N LEU A 93 15.09 18.53 12.03
CA LEU A 93 15.02 17.15 12.51
C LEU A 93 16.04 16.94 13.65
N GLY A 94 15.83 17.59 14.78
CA GLY A 94 16.42 17.32 16.06
C GLY A 94 15.83 15.98 16.41
N SER A 95 16.73 15.00 16.50
CA SER A 95 16.46 13.62 16.88
C SER A 95 15.23 13.54 17.77
N LEU A 96 14.10 13.12 17.20
CA LEU A 96 13.00 12.60 18.02
C LEU A 96 13.65 11.52 18.90
N PRO A 97 13.68 11.67 20.23
CA PRO A 97 14.26 10.67 21.10
C PRO A 97 13.45 9.38 20.93
N GLY A 98 14.11 8.25 20.71
CA GLY A 98 13.41 6.99 20.47
C GLY A 98 14.09 6.08 19.46
N ASP A 99 13.58 4.84 19.41
CA ASP A 99 13.96 3.84 18.42
C ASP A 99 13.57 4.31 17.01
N VAL A 100 14.20 3.73 15.99
CA VAL A 100 13.96 4.03 14.57
C VAL A 100 12.46 3.98 14.26
N ASP A 101 11.73 3.00 14.79
CA ASP A 101 10.29 2.82 14.59
C ASP A 101 9.45 3.95 15.21
N GLU A 102 9.82 4.45 16.40
CA GLU A 102 9.13 5.57 17.05
C GLU A 102 9.24 6.87 16.22
N LYS A 103 10.33 7.01 15.46
CA LYS A 103 10.53 8.14 14.54
C LYS A 103 9.70 8.02 13.28
N PHE A 104 9.36 6.81 12.84
CA PHE A 104 8.55 6.56 11.65
C PHE A 104 7.05 6.61 11.92
N HIS A 105 6.65 6.30 13.15
CA HIS A 105 5.25 6.21 13.57
C HIS A 105 4.37 7.41 13.15
N PRO A 106 4.79 8.69 13.30
CA PRO A 106 3.96 9.83 12.88
C PRO A 106 3.63 9.87 11.38
N PHE A 107 4.45 9.26 10.53
CA PHE A 107 4.24 9.23 9.08
C PHE A 107 3.28 8.11 8.68
N MET A 108 3.18 7.06 9.49
CA MET A 108 2.26 5.94 9.29
C MET A 108 0.84 6.27 9.73
N MET A 109 0.65 7.11 10.77
CA MET A 109 -0.67 7.43 11.31
C MET A 109 -1.70 7.78 10.23
N PRO A 110 -1.42 8.67 9.26
CA PRO A 110 -2.44 9.08 8.29
C PRO A 110 -2.77 8.00 7.25
N LEU A 111 -1.87 7.06 7.03
CA LEU A 111 -2.16 5.86 6.24
C LEU A 111 -3.03 4.91 7.07
N GLN A 112 -2.66 4.65 8.33
CA GLN A 112 -3.42 3.80 9.25
C GLN A 112 -4.86 4.29 9.41
N ASP A 113 -5.08 5.59 9.64
CA ASP A 113 -6.41 6.20 9.72
C ASP A 113 -7.27 5.87 8.49
N LYS A 114 -6.67 5.94 7.30
CA LYS A 114 -7.37 5.64 6.05
C LYS A 114 -7.57 4.16 5.81
N LEU A 115 -6.67 3.30 6.27
CA LEU A 115 -6.88 1.86 6.24
C LEU A 115 -7.99 1.45 7.20
N GLU A 116 -8.08 2.05 8.39
CA GLU A 116 -9.15 1.81 9.37
C GLU A 116 -10.53 2.28 8.87
N GLU A 117 -10.56 3.38 8.11
CA GLU A 117 -11.76 3.77 7.36
C GLU A 117 -12.15 2.69 6.35
N LEU A 118 -11.20 2.10 5.62
CA LEU A 118 -11.47 1.25 4.45
C LEU A 118 -11.63 -0.24 4.74
N LEU A 119 -11.02 -0.77 5.80
CA LEU A 119 -10.86 -2.20 6.05
C LEU A 119 -11.21 -2.56 7.50
N GLU A 120 -11.36 -3.86 7.76
CA GLU A 120 -11.44 -4.40 9.12
C GLU A 120 -10.06 -4.55 9.73
N LYS A 121 -9.97 -4.43 11.07
CA LYS A 121 -8.70 -4.41 11.82
C LYS A 121 -7.79 -5.60 11.51
N ASP A 122 -8.36 -6.80 11.40
CA ASP A 122 -7.59 -8.01 11.13
C ASP A 122 -6.91 -7.98 9.75
N GLN A 123 -7.58 -7.38 8.74
CA GLN A 123 -6.99 -7.25 7.41
C GLN A 123 -5.87 -6.21 7.41
N ILE A 124 -6.03 -5.11 8.14
CA ILE A 124 -5.01 -4.06 8.27
C ILE A 124 -3.76 -4.65 8.94
N LYS A 125 -3.95 -5.40 10.03
CA LYS A 125 -2.87 -6.06 10.75
C LYS A 125 -2.10 -7.01 9.82
N MET A 126 -2.82 -7.87 9.09
CA MET A 126 -2.22 -8.80 8.13
C MET A 126 -1.41 -8.07 7.05
N LEU A 127 -1.94 -6.98 6.48
CA LEU A 127 -1.27 -6.20 5.45
C LEU A 127 0.04 -5.56 5.92
N ILE A 128 0.10 -5.13 7.18
CA ILE A 128 1.28 -4.53 7.79
C ILE A 128 2.29 -5.61 8.18
N GLU A 129 1.86 -6.68 8.86
CA GLU A 129 2.75 -7.75 9.35
C GLU A 129 3.43 -8.53 8.20
N GLU A 130 2.73 -8.71 7.08
CA GLU A 130 3.25 -9.39 5.88
C GLU A 130 3.98 -8.42 4.93
N ASN A 131 4.17 -7.15 5.32
CA ASN A 131 4.81 -6.09 4.51
C ASN A 131 4.16 -5.83 3.13
N ILE A 132 2.88 -6.19 2.96
CA ILE A 132 2.12 -5.90 1.73
C ILE A 132 1.90 -4.39 1.60
N ILE A 133 1.63 -3.71 2.72
CA ILE A 133 1.57 -2.26 2.78
C ILE A 133 2.77 -1.74 3.56
N GLN A 134 3.58 -0.94 2.89
CA GLN A 134 4.74 -0.29 3.48
C GLN A 134 4.60 1.23 3.42
N CYS A 135 5.24 1.92 4.35
CA CYS A 135 5.26 3.37 4.42
C CYS A 135 6.69 3.85 4.59
N ALA A 136 7.10 4.85 3.83
CA ALA A 136 8.35 5.55 4.11
C ALA A 136 8.24 7.04 3.78
N PRO A 137 8.95 7.89 4.53
CA PRO A 137 9.09 9.29 4.18
C PRO A 137 10.04 9.46 2.97
N ILE A 138 9.78 10.49 2.15
CA ILE A 138 10.45 10.75 0.86
C ILE A 138 11.99 10.74 0.95
N ASN A 139 12.56 11.22 2.06
CA ASN A 139 14.01 11.33 2.26
C ASN A 139 14.72 9.98 2.46
N TYR A 140 13.99 8.93 2.86
CA TYR A 140 14.53 7.57 2.99
C TYR A 140 14.50 6.79 1.68
N LEU A 141 13.80 7.30 0.66
CA LEU A 141 13.77 6.67 -0.66
C LEU A 141 15.08 6.83 -1.42
N ARG A 142 15.91 7.83 -1.06
CA ARG A 142 17.18 8.05 -1.73
C ARG A 142 18.15 6.91 -1.39
N GLY A 143 18.44 6.06 -2.37
CA GLY A 143 19.32 4.90 -2.21
C GLY A 143 18.58 3.62 -1.79
N ALA A 144 17.25 3.66 -1.67
CA ALA A 144 16.46 2.45 -1.54
C ALA A 144 16.48 1.69 -2.88
N SER A 145 16.66 0.38 -2.80
CA SER A 145 16.55 -0.54 -3.93
C SER A 145 15.41 -1.51 -3.64
N TRP A 146 14.43 -1.53 -4.52
CA TRP A 146 13.36 -2.52 -4.51
C TRP A 146 13.71 -3.52 -5.61
N ALA A 147 14.37 -4.61 -5.23
CA ALA A 147 14.75 -5.71 -6.11
C ALA A 147 13.83 -6.91 -5.87
#